data_AF-A0A8J7TVU4-F1
#
_entry.id   AF-A0A8J7TVU4-F1
#
_cell.length_a   1.000
_cell.length_b   1.000
_cell.length_c   1.000
_cell.angle_alpha   90.00
_cell.angle_beta   90.00
_cell.angle_gamma   90.00
#
_symmetry.space_group_name_H-M   'P 1'
#
loop_
_entity.id
_entity.type
_entity.pdbx_description
1 polymer ?
#
loop_
_entity_poly.entity_id
_entity_poly.type
_entity_poly.pdbx_seq_one_letter_code
_entity_poly.pdbx_strand_id
1 'polypeptide(L)'
;MDPLADFRVVIDQPVDWGDMDSFGHVNNVGYFRYFENARVEYFRRIGWWEYLAETGIGPIVGATQARFRRPVKYPDTVRAGARVVSFGSDRFTIRHVLVS
;
A
#
# COMPACT_ATOMS: atom_id res chain seq x y z
N MET A 1 -2.33 -20.72 1.84
CA MET A 1 -3.31 -19.79 2.41
C MET A 1 -3.10 -18.45 1.73
N ASP A 2 -4.13 -17.86 1.14
CA ASP A 2 -4.03 -16.58 0.42
C ASP A 2 -3.66 -15.46 1.41
N PRO A 3 -2.48 -14.81 1.28
CA PRO A 3 -2.07 -13.72 2.17
C PRO A 3 -3.00 -12.50 2.14
N LEU A 4 -3.85 -12.38 1.11
CA LEU A 4 -4.75 -11.26 0.89
C LEU A 4 -6.21 -11.55 1.32
N ALA A 5 -6.53 -12.74 1.84
CA ALA A 5 -7.91 -13.16 2.10
C ALA A 5 -8.72 -12.17 2.97
N ASP A 6 -8.09 -11.54 3.97
CA ASP A 6 -8.75 -10.61 4.89
C ASP A 6 -8.63 -9.13 4.48
N PHE A 7 -8.15 -8.82 3.28
CA PHE A 7 -7.94 -7.46 2.82
C PHE A 7 -9.17 -6.99 2.00
N ARG A 8 -9.86 -5.97 2.51
CA ARG A 8 -11.07 -5.41 1.86
C ARG A 8 -10.75 -4.52 0.65
N VAL A 9 -9.53 -4.00 0.60
CA VAL A 9 -8.99 -3.26 -0.53
C VAL A 9 -7.77 -4.02 -1.01
N VAL A 10 -7.83 -4.48 -2.26
CA VAL A 10 -6.73 -5.06 -3.02
C VAL A 10 -6.76 -4.38 -4.38
N ILE A 11 -5.59 -3.92 -4.83
CA ILE A 11 -5.42 -3.36 -6.16
C ILE A 11 -4.30 -4.08 -6.89
N ASP A 12 -4.50 -4.30 -8.18
CA ASP A 12 -3.49 -4.87 -9.07
C ASP A 12 -2.73 -3.70 -9.73
N GLN A 13 -1.40 -3.79 -9.74
CA GLN A 13 -0.52 -2.73 -10.22
C GLN A 13 0.55 -3.35 -11.12
N PRO A 14 0.62 -2.98 -12.41
CA PRO A 14 1.72 -3.42 -13.27
C PRO A 14 3.04 -2.86 -12.73
N VAL A 15 4.10 -3.66 -12.81
CA VAL A 15 5.45 -3.19 -12.50
C VAL A 15 5.96 -2.39 -13.69
N ASP A 16 6.41 -1.17 -13.45
CA ASP A 16 7.08 -0.38 -14.48
C ASP A 16 8.55 -0.81 -14.62
N TRP A 17 9.06 -0.91 -15.84
CA TRP A 17 10.47 -1.28 -16.06
C TRP A 17 11.43 -0.32 -15.34
N GLY A 18 11.08 0.97 -15.28
CA GLY A 18 11.86 2.01 -14.59
C GLY A 18 11.83 1.94 -13.06
N ASP A 19 10.98 1.10 -12.45
CA ASP A 19 11.00 0.87 -11.00
C ASP A 19 12.15 -0.06 -10.56
N MET A 20 12.78 -0.77 -11.51
CA MET A 20 13.91 -1.64 -11.22
C MET A 20 15.21 -0.84 -11.03
N ASP A 21 16.01 -1.23 -10.04
CA ASP A 21 17.35 -0.69 -9.85
C ASP A 21 18.43 -1.50 -10.59
N SER A 22 19.69 -1.12 -10.39
CA SER A 22 20.86 -1.75 -11.03
C SER A 22 21.03 -3.23 -10.69
N PHE A 23 20.35 -3.76 -9.67
CA PHE A 23 20.35 -5.18 -9.32
C PHE A 23 19.26 -5.97 -10.04
N GLY A 24 18.47 -5.32 -10.91
CA GLY A 24 17.50 -5.99 -11.80
C GLY A 24 16.24 -6.47 -11.09
N HIS A 25 15.83 -5.76 -10.03
CA HIS A 25 14.56 -5.93 -9.34
C HIS A 25 14.03 -4.57 -8.88
N VAL A 26 12.74 -4.51 -8.57
CA VAL A 26 12.10 -3.29 -8.07
C VAL A 26 12.87 -2.76 -6.85
N ASN A 27 13.20 -1.47 -6.88
CA ASN A 27 13.85 -0.78 -5.77
C ASN A 27 12.96 -0.79 -4.52
N ASN A 28 13.55 -0.75 -3.33
CA ASN A 28 12.81 -0.76 -2.06
C ASN A 28 11.79 0.40 -1.94
N VAL A 29 12.07 1.56 -2.55
CA VAL A 29 11.14 2.71 -2.58
C VAL A 29 9.88 2.38 -3.40
N GLY A 30 10.00 1.59 -4.47
CA GLY A 30 8.88 1.18 -5.31
C GLY A 30 7.79 0.43 -4.55
N TYR A 31 8.17 -0.46 -3.62
CA TYR A 31 7.20 -1.16 -2.78
C TYR A 31 6.35 -0.20 -1.93
N PHE A 32 6.95 0.87 -1.39
CA PHE A 32 6.21 1.86 -0.61
C PHE A 32 5.21 2.64 -1.46
N ARG A 33 5.51 2.86 -2.75
CA ARG A 33 4.54 3.43 -3.71
C ARG A 33 3.36 2.49 -3.94
N TYR A 34 3.62 1.18 -4.11
CA TYR A 34 2.53 0.21 -4.25
C TYR A 34 1.64 0.13 -3.00
N PHE A 35 2.22 0.22 -1.80
CA PHE A 35 1.46 0.29 -0.55
C PHE A 35 0.66 1.59 -0.44
N GLU A 36 1.25 2.71 -0.86
CA GLU A 36 0.57 4.01 -0.89
C GLU A 36 -0.65 4.00 -1.80
N ASN A 37 -0.53 3.48 -3.02
CA ASN A 37 -1.66 3.38 -3.94
C ASN A 37 -2.80 2.55 -3.33
N ALA A 38 -2.49 1.44 -2.65
CA ALA A 38 -3.51 0.63 -1.97
C ALA A 38 -4.17 1.39 -0.80
N ARG A 39 -3.41 2.20 -0.06
CA ARG A 39 -3.93 3.06 1.02
C ARG A 39 -4.80 4.20 0.47
N VAL A 40 -4.39 4.84 -0.63
CA VAL A 40 -5.16 5.89 -1.31
C VAL A 40 -6.48 5.33 -1.83
N GLU A 41 -6.48 4.14 -2.43
CA GLU A 41 -7.71 3.45 -2.83
C GLU A 41 -8.59 3.11 -1.62
N TYR A 42 -7.99 2.68 -0.50
CA TYR A 42 -8.73 2.46 0.74
C TYR A 42 -9.45 3.74 1.19
N PHE A 43 -8.73 4.87 1.26
CA PHE A 43 -9.29 6.16 1.63
C PHE A 43 -10.37 6.64 0.66
N ARG A 44 -10.19 6.41 -0.64
CA ARG A 44 -11.22 6.69 -1.64
C ARG A 44 -12.51 5.90 -1.40
N ARG A 45 -12.41 4.60 -1.09
CA ARG A 45 -13.60 3.74 -0.88
C ARG A 45 -14.40 4.09 0.38
N ILE A 46 -13.77 4.69 1.39
CA ILE A 46 -14.45 5.09 2.62
C ILE A 46 -14.95 6.55 2.59
N GLY A 47 -14.81 7.26 1.47
CA GLY A 47 -15.22 8.67 1.36
C GLY A 47 -14.35 9.62 2.18
N TRP A 48 -13.04 9.34 2.29
CA TRP A 48 -12.15 10.18 3.09
C TRP A 48 -11.92 11.57 2.49
N TRP A 49 -12.02 11.73 1.17
CA TRP A 49 -11.74 13.01 0.51
C TRP A 49 -12.80 14.06 0.83
N GLU A 50 -14.05 13.63 0.98
CA GLU A 50 -15.16 14.44 1.45
C GLU A 50 -14.91 14.90 2.90
N TYR A 51 -14.54 13.98 3.79
CA TYR A 51 -14.17 14.31 5.17
C TYR A 51 -13.01 15.30 5.25
N LEU A 52 -11.97 15.10 4.43
CA LEU A 52 -10.83 16.02 4.35
C LEU A 52 -11.25 17.41 3.85
N ALA A 53 -12.12 17.48 2.84
CA ALA A 53 -12.60 18.74 2.29
C ALA A 53 -13.45 19.53 3.30
N GLU A 54 -14.27 18.84 4.11
CA GLU A 54 -15.13 19.46 5.11
C GLU A 54 -14.37 19.90 6.38
N THR A 55 -13.40 19.09 6.83
CA THR A 55 -12.75 19.29 8.14
C THR A 55 -11.34 19.85 8.04
N GLY A 56 -10.67 19.71 6.89
CA GLY A 56 -9.24 19.97 6.74
C GLY A 56 -8.34 18.96 7.47
N ILE A 57 -8.89 17.88 8.04
CA ILE A 57 -8.14 16.91 8.84
C ILE A 57 -7.72 15.73 7.96
N GLY A 58 -6.41 15.49 7.88
CA GLY A 58 -5.81 14.39 7.12
C GLY A 58 -4.81 13.58 7.97
N PRO A 59 -4.65 12.27 7.71
CA PRO A 59 -3.66 11.47 8.42
C PRO A 59 -2.24 11.81 7.95
N ILE A 60 -1.30 11.87 8.90
CA ILE A 60 0.14 11.98 8.61
C ILE A 60 0.81 10.66 8.97
N VAL A 61 1.70 10.17 8.12
CA VAL A 61 2.44 8.93 8.37
C VAL A 61 3.50 9.20 9.44
N GLY A 62 3.28 8.69 10.66
CA GLY A 62 4.25 8.80 11.76
C GLY A 62 5.35 7.75 11.74
N ALA A 63 5.07 6.54 11.23
CA ALA A 63 6.05 5.46 11.11
C ALA A 63 5.66 4.48 9.99
N THR A 64 6.67 3.87 9.36
CA THR A 64 6.46 2.80 8.37
C THR A 64 7.55 1.74 8.48
N GLN A 65 7.20 0.49 8.19
CA GLN A 65 8.12 -0.64 8.16
C GLN A 65 7.68 -1.61 7.06
N ALA A 66 8.65 -2.12 6.30
CA ALA A 66 8.43 -3.18 5.33
C ALA A 66 9.41 -4.33 5.54
N ARG A 67 8.98 -5.55 5.23
CA ARG A 67 9.85 -6.74 5.16
C ARG A 67 9.81 -7.28 3.75
N PHE A 68 10.93 -7.18 3.04
CA PHE A 68 11.07 -7.62 1.66
C PHE A 68 11.44 -9.11 1.65
N ARG A 69 10.51 -9.96 1.21
CA ARG A 69 10.67 -11.43 1.26
C ARG A 69 11.15 -12.05 -0.04
N ARG A 70 10.75 -11.47 -1.18
CA ARG A 70 11.08 -11.94 -2.53
C ARG A 70 11.19 -10.73 -3.46
N PRO A 71 12.18 -10.68 -4.37
CA PRO A 71 12.28 -9.62 -5.35
C PRO A 71 11.15 -9.70 -6.38
N VAL A 72 10.59 -8.55 -6.73
CA VAL A 72 9.67 -8.33 -7.85
C VAL A 72 10.45 -7.80 -9.05
N LYS A 73 10.07 -8.20 -10.27
CA LYS A 73 10.73 -7.78 -11.51
C LYS A 73 9.70 -7.43 -12.57
N TYR A 74 10.05 -6.57 -13.51
CA TYR A 74 9.27 -6.41 -14.75
C TYR A 74 9.28 -7.73 -15.56
N PRO A 75 8.20 -8.12 -16.26
CA PRO A 75 6.90 -7.44 -16.44
C PRO A 75 5.79 -7.96 -15.51
N ASP A 76 6.07 -8.12 -14.22
CA ASP A 76 5.08 -8.67 -13.28
C ASP A 76 3.91 -7.70 -13.00
N THR A 77 2.82 -8.22 -12.43
CA THR A 77 1.70 -7.44 -11.89
C THR A 77 1.53 -7.75 -10.42
N VAL A 78 1.85 -6.78 -9.56
CA VAL A 78 1.74 -6.97 -8.12
C VAL A 78 0.32 -6.71 -7.65
N ARG A 79 -0.14 -7.46 -6.64
CA ARG A 79 -1.40 -7.24 -5.95
C ARG A 79 -1.10 -6.70 -4.55
N ALA A 80 -1.53 -5.47 -4.28
CA ALA A 80 -1.29 -4.78 -3.01
C ALA A 80 -2.59 -4.64 -2.23
N GLY A 81 -2.61 -5.20 -1.02
CA GLY A 81 -3.72 -5.10 -0.08
C GLY A 81 -3.46 -4.06 1.01
N ALA A 82 -4.52 -3.34 1.42
CA ALA A 82 -4.51 -2.45 2.60
C ALA A 82 -5.66 -2.81 3.57
N ARG A 83 -5.36 -2.88 4.88
CA ARG A 83 -6.39 -3.03 5.93
C ARG A 83 -5.97 -2.34 7.23
N VAL A 84 -6.92 -1.72 7.93
CA VAL A 84 -6.70 -1.23 9.30
C VAL A 84 -6.60 -2.42 10.26
N VAL A 85 -5.56 -2.45 11.10
CA VAL A 85 -5.32 -3.52 12.10
C VAL A 85 -5.35 -3.04 13.53
N SER A 86 -5.28 -1.73 13.74
CA SER A 86 -5.40 -1.09 15.05
C SER A 86 -5.98 0.30 14.86
N PHE A 87 -6.88 0.69 15.76
CA PHE A 87 -7.53 1.99 15.75
C PHE A 87 -7.60 2.50 17.20
N GLY A 88 -6.94 3.62 17.46
CA GLY A 88 -6.93 4.31 18.75
C GLY A 88 -7.55 5.70 18.64
N SER A 89 -7.44 6.48 19.71
CA SER A 89 -8.03 7.82 19.79
C SER A 89 -7.32 8.86 18.90
N ASP A 90 -6.02 8.71 18.68
CA ASP A 90 -5.17 9.68 17.96
C ASP A 90 -4.36 9.05 16.80
N ARG A 91 -4.49 7.74 16.60
CA ARG A 91 -3.70 6.99 15.62
C ARG A 91 -4.42 5.74 15.17
N PHE A 92 -4.09 5.29 13.97
CA PHE A 92 -4.46 3.97 13.49
C PHE A 92 -3.27 3.36 12.75
N THR A 93 -3.29 2.03 12.58
CA THR A 93 -2.26 1.31 11.84
C THR A 93 -2.89 0.61 10.66
N ILE A 94 -2.38 0.88 9.46
CA ILE A 94 -2.72 0.15 8.25
C ILE A 94 -1.64 -0.89 7.99
N ARG A 95 -2.05 -2.15 7.92
CA ARG A 95 -1.21 -3.25 7.43
C ARG A 95 -1.33 -3.31 5.91
N HIS A 96 -0.18 -3.52 5.28
CA HIS A 96 -0.10 -3.77 3.85
C HIS A 96 0.49 -5.17 3.60
N VAL A 97 0.05 -5.80 2.52
CA VAL A 97 0.63 -7.03 1.97
C VAL A 97 0.73 -6.85 0.46
N LEU A 98 1.87 -7.22 -0.10
CA LEU A 98 2.07 -7.26 -1.54
C LEU A 98 2.45 -8.68 -1.94
N VAL A 99 1.77 -9.19 -2.96
CA VAL A 99 2.09 -10.46 -3.62
C VAL A 99 2.35 -10.19 -5.10
N SER A 100 3.30 -10.92 -5.66
CA SER A 100 3.51 -11.06 -7.10
C SER A 100 3.48 -12.56 -7.42
#